data_AF-A0A923X672-F1
#
_entry.id   AF-A0A923X672-F1
#
_cell.length_a   1.000
_cell.length_b   1.000
_cell.length_c   1.000
_cell.angle_alpha   90.00
_cell.angle_beta   90.00
_cell.angle_gamma   90.00
#
_symmetry.space_group_name_H-M   'P 1'
#
loop_
_entity.id
_entity.type
_entity.pdbx_description
1 polymer ?
#
loop_
_entity_poly.entity_id
_entity_poly.type
_entity_poly.pdbx_seq_one_letter_code
_entity_poly.pdbx_strand_id
1 'polypeptide(L)'
;MSNAVTMTVIYFTDGALIEDLHIRKSLLRIPEIITCLRENQKEFLNCDLFIAMMDQNVFNLLNYYQKQRLKMTLQQALYTRWLRQGVEPDLIIRRRDYEDFSQIASTFVKLSTLEETLKIVTIGPGFDELEPFLRLKLKLKSSPLFDMISQDPNLGWFWNDVKSGLQLHS
;
A
#
# COMPACT_ATOMS: atom_id res chain seq x y z
N MET A 1 12.76 3.38 33.34
CA MET A 1 12.57 2.91 31.95
C MET A 1 11.69 3.93 31.26
N SER A 2 12.26 4.77 30.38
CA SER A 2 11.43 5.68 29.59
C SER A 2 10.63 4.84 28.61
N ASN A 3 9.30 4.89 28.66
CA ASN A 3 8.46 4.43 27.56
C ASN A 3 8.76 5.35 26.38
N ALA A 4 9.71 4.97 25.54
CA ALA A 4 10.03 5.71 24.33
C ALA A 4 8.78 5.69 23.45
N VAL A 5 8.18 6.86 23.24
CA VAL A 5 6.99 7.00 22.40
C VAL A 5 7.38 6.61 20.98
N THR A 6 6.75 5.56 20.45
CA THR A 6 6.96 5.10 19.07
C THR A 6 6.21 6.03 18.13
N MET A 7 6.91 6.68 17.20
CA MET A 7 6.31 7.49 16.15
C MET A 7 5.90 6.60 14.97
N THR A 8 4.61 6.52 14.68
CA THR A 8 4.03 5.75 13.58
C THR A 8 3.76 6.65 12.38
N VAL A 9 4.47 6.41 11.28
CA VAL A 9 4.32 7.10 10.00
C VAL A 9 3.61 6.17 9.02
N ILE A 10 2.50 6.62 8.46
CA ILE A 10 1.80 5.93 7.37
C ILE A 10 2.35 6.46 6.04
N TYR A 11 2.76 5.56 5.16
CA TYR A 11 3.26 5.89 3.84
C TYR A 11 2.42 5.23 2.74
N PHE A 12 1.69 6.04 1.97
CA PHE A 12 0.99 5.57 0.78
C PHE A 12 1.98 5.48 -0.38
N THR A 13 2.22 4.24 -0.83
CA THR A 13 3.15 3.91 -1.91
C THR A 13 2.69 4.43 -3.26
N ASP A 14 3.54 4.33 -4.28
CA ASP A 14 3.17 4.56 -5.68
C ASP A 14 2.05 3.62 -6.20
N GLY A 15 1.82 2.50 -5.52
CA GLY A 15 0.83 1.46 -5.83
C GLY A 15 1.10 0.71 -7.13
N ALA A 16 2.36 0.59 -7.56
CA ALA A 16 2.74 -0.01 -8.83
C ALA A 16 2.27 -1.47 -9.01
N LEU A 17 2.15 -2.24 -7.93
CA LEU A 17 1.75 -3.66 -8.04
C LEU A 17 0.26 -3.84 -8.36
N ILE A 18 -0.55 -2.78 -8.37
CA ILE A 18 -1.94 -2.88 -8.81
C ILE A 18 -2.07 -3.37 -10.27
N GLU A 19 -1.02 -3.20 -11.08
CA GLU A 19 -1.03 -3.66 -12.47
C GLU A 19 -0.97 -5.18 -12.60
N ASP A 20 -0.51 -5.88 -11.56
CA ASP A 20 -0.46 -7.33 -11.50
C ASP A 20 -1.85 -7.93 -11.22
N LEU A 21 -2.22 -8.92 -12.04
CA LEU A 21 -3.54 -9.56 -11.94
C LEU A 21 -3.72 -10.35 -10.64
N HIS A 22 -2.68 -11.04 -10.17
CA HIS A 22 -2.77 -11.86 -8.96
C HIS A 22 -2.91 -10.99 -7.72
N ILE A 23 -2.20 -9.86 -7.68
CA ILE A 23 -2.39 -8.84 -6.65
C ILE A 23 -3.84 -8.37 -6.61
N ARG A 24 -4.43 -7.98 -7.76
CA ARG A 24 -5.84 -7.54 -7.81
C ARG A 24 -6.81 -8.65 -7.35
N LYS A 25 -6.60 -9.88 -7.80
CA LYS A 25 -7.42 -11.05 -7.38
C LYS A 25 -7.32 -11.32 -5.88
N SER A 26 -6.11 -11.28 -5.30
CA SER A 26 -5.92 -11.49 -3.86
C SER A 26 -6.54 -10.34 -3.06
N LEU A 27 -6.48 -9.08 -3.53
CA LEU A 27 -7.14 -7.95 -2.87
C LEU A 27 -8.66 -8.11 -2.80
N LEU A 28 -9.29 -8.72 -3.81
CA LEU A 28 -10.74 -8.98 -3.80
C LEU A 28 -11.20 -9.97 -2.73
N ARG A 29 -10.29 -10.63 -2.01
CA ARG A 29 -10.62 -11.47 -0.86
C ARG A 29 -10.64 -10.69 0.47
N ILE A 30 -10.23 -9.43 0.46
CA ILE A 30 -10.25 -8.55 1.63
C ILE A 30 -11.62 -7.85 1.72
N PRO A 31 -12.38 -8.00 2.82
CA PRO A 31 -13.74 -7.44 2.92
C PRO A 31 -13.80 -5.92 2.72
N GLU A 32 -12.85 -5.17 3.28
CA GLU A 32 -12.78 -3.72 3.10
C GLU A 32 -12.58 -3.31 1.64
N ILE A 33 -11.85 -4.11 0.86
CA ILE A 33 -11.68 -3.88 -0.57
C ILE A 33 -13.01 -4.08 -1.30
N ILE A 34 -13.70 -5.18 -1.05
CA ILE A 34 -15.00 -5.47 -1.67
C ILE A 34 -16.01 -4.35 -1.38
N THR A 35 -16.13 -3.95 -0.11
CA THR A 35 -17.04 -2.88 0.30
C THR A 35 -16.68 -1.57 -0.41
N CYS A 36 -15.40 -1.21 -0.40
CA CYS A 36 -14.93 0.03 -1.02
C CYS A 36 -15.18 0.06 -2.54
N LEU A 37 -14.96 -1.05 -3.25
CA LEU A 37 -15.26 -1.13 -4.68
C LEU A 37 -16.74 -0.95 -4.98
N ARG A 38 -17.63 -1.55 -4.18
CA ARG A 38 -19.09 -1.38 -4.34
C ARG A 38 -19.52 0.07 -4.15
N GLU A 39 -19.00 0.73 -3.11
CA GLU A 39 -19.32 2.12 -2.80
C GLU A 39 -18.86 3.09 -3.89
N ASN A 40 -17.74 2.79 -4.55
CA ASN A 40 -17.12 3.67 -5.56
C ASN A 40 -17.49 3.29 -7.00
N GLN A 41 -18.23 2.21 -7.24
CA GLN A 41 -18.58 1.71 -8.59
C GLN A 41 -19.20 2.77 -9.49
N LYS A 42 -20.00 3.69 -8.93
CA LYS A 42 -20.70 4.75 -9.69
C LYS A 42 -19.74 5.78 -10.29
N GLU A 43 -18.53 5.91 -9.77
CA GLU A 43 -17.52 6.84 -10.28
C GLU A 43 -16.79 6.31 -11.52
N PHE A 44 -16.95 5.02 -11.83
CA PHE A 44 -16.29 4.35 -12.95
C PHE A 44 -17.29 4.11 -14.08
N LEU A 45 -17.42 5.12 -14.95
CA LEU A 45 -18.29 5.02 -16.12
C LEU A 45 -17.82 3.92 -17.07
N ASN A 46 -18.78 3.14 -17.58
CA ASN A 46 -18.57 2.07 -18.56
C ASN A 46 -17.57 0.98 -18.15
N CYS A 47 -17.33 0.80 -16.85
CA CYS A 47 -16.45 -0.25 -16.35
C CYS A 47 -17.02 -0.86 -15.07
N ASP A 48 -17.11 -2.18 -15.02
CA ASP A 48 -17.34 -2.91 -13.77
C ASP A 48 -16.00 -3.08 -13.03
N LEU A 49 -15.91 -2.58 -11.81
CA LEU A 49 -14.68 -2.61 -11.03
C LEU A 49 -14.27 -4.03 -10.62
N PHE A 50 -15.24 -4.91 -10.34
CA PHE A 50 -14.93 -6.29 -9.98
C PHE A 50 -14.36 -7.04 -11.17
N ILE A 51 -14.91 -6.82 -12.37
CA ILE A 51 -14.37 -7.39 -13.61
C ILE A 51 -12.97 -6.83 -13.88
N ALA A 52 -12.76 -5.51 -13.76
CA ALA A 52 -11.43 -4.90 -13.93
C ALA A 52 -10.39 -5.45 -12.92
N MET A 53 -10.81 -5.80 -11.71
CA MET A 53 -9.93 -6.43 -10.73
C MET A 53 -9.64 -7.92 -11.04
N MET A 54 -10.53 -8.60 -11.76
CA MET A 54 -10.41 -10.04 -12.09
C MET A 54 -9.81 -10.34 -13.46
N ASP A 55 -9.79 -9.37 -14.38
CA ASP A 55 -9.41 -9.54 -15.78
C ASP A 55 -8.38 -8.48 -16.22
N GLN A 56 -7.27 -8.93 -16.80
CA GLN A 56 -6.18 -8.03 -17.24
C GLN A 56 -6.58 -7.15 -18.43
N ASN A 57 -7.36 -7.67 -19.38
CA ASN A 57 -7.77 -6.91 -20.55
C ASN A 57 -8.72 -5.79 -20.13
N VAL A 58 -9.69 -6.09 -19.27
CA VAL A 58 -10.62 -5.07 -18.75
C VAL A 58 -9.88 -4.03 -17.90
N PHE A 59 -8.92 -4.44 -17.07
CA PHE A 59 -8.06 -3.50 -16.36
C PHE A 59 -7.27 -2.58 -17.31
N ASN A 60 -6.76 -3.13 -18.40
CA ASN A 60 -5.99 -2.38 -19.38
C ASN A 60 -6.83 -1.34 -20.14
N LEU A 61 -8.15 -1.54 -20.25
CA LEU A 61 -9.09 -0.58 -20.84
C LEU A 61 -9.35 0.63 -19.94
N LEU A 62 -9.03 0.56 -18.64
CA LEU A 62 -9.12 1.71 -17.76
C LEU A 62 -8.16 2.81 -18.22
N ASN A 63 -8.67 4.02 -18.36
CA ASN A 63 -7.82 5.17 -18.64
C ASN A 63 -6.95 5.53 -17.41
N TYR A 64 -5.97 6.40 -17.60
CA TYR A 64 -5.05 6.83 -16.56
C TYR A 64 -5.78 7.31 -15.29
N TYR A 65 -6.79 8.17 -15.42
CA TYR A 65 -7.54 8.71 -14.28
C TYR A 65 -8.33 7.63 -13.53
N GLN A 66 -8.92 6.68 -14.25
CA GLN A 66 -9.61 5.53 -13.65
C GLN A 66 -8.62 4.64 -12.89
N LYS A 67 -7.45 4.33 -13.47
CA LYS A 67 -6.41 3.55 -12.77
C LYS A 67 -5.91 4.27 -11.51
N GLN A 68 -5.66 5.57 -11.59
CA GLN A 68 -5.26 6.37 -10.42
C GLN A 68 -6.36 6.40 -9.36
N ARG A 69 -7.63 6.57 -9.75
CA ARG A 69 -8.75 6.55 -8.82
C ARG A 69 -8.88 5.20 -8.14
N LEU A 70 -8.83 4.12 -8.90
CA LEU A 70 -8.92 2.75 -8.37
C LEU A 70 -7.80 2.50 -7.36
N LYS A 71 -6.56 2.88 -7.68
CA LYS A 71 -5.44 2.80 -6.75
C LYS A 71 -5.72 3.54 -5.44
N MET A 72 -6.15 4.79 -5.51
CA MET A 72 -6.47 5.57 -4.31
C MET A 72 -7.58 4.93 -3.48
N THR A 73 -8.62 4.41 -4.13
CA THR A 73 -9.73 3.70 -3.50
C THR A 73 -9.25 2.45 -2.75
N LEU A 74 -8.41 1.62 -3.38
CA LEU A 74 -7.86 0.42 -2.75
C LEU A 74 -6.91 0.75 -1.60
N GLN A 75 -6.02 1.74 -1.77
CA GLN A 75 -5.13 2.19 -0.70
C GLN A 75 -5.92 2.75 0.50
N GLN A 76 -7.00 3.49 0.25
CA GLN A 76 -7.87 3.99 1.31
C GLN A 76 -8.57 2.84 2.06
N ALA A 77 -9.03 1.81 1.35
CA ALA A 77 -9.63 0.62 1.98
C ALA A 77 -8.62 -0.12 2.87
N LEU A 78 -7.38 -0.30 2.40
CA LEU A 78 -6.29 -0.84 3.20
C LEU A 78 -6.03 0.04 4.43
N TYR A 79 -5.88 1.36 4.25
CA TYR A 79 -5.67 2.25 5.38
C TYR A 79 -6.80 2.20 6.41
N THR A 80 -8.07 2.16 5.98
CA THR A 80 -9.22 1.98 6.88
C THR A 80 -9.15 0.66 7.64
N ARG A 81 -8.71 -0.43 6.99
CA ARG A 81 -8.48 -1.72 7.66
C ARG A 81 -7.37 -1.62 8.71
N TRP A 82 -6.28 -0.93 8.40
CA TRP A 82 -5.19 -0.71 9.36
C TRP A 82 -5.64 0.10 10.57
N LEU A 83 -6.42 1.17 10.38
CA LEU A 83 -6.97 1.99 11.48
C LEU A 83 -7.82 1.17 12.46
N ARG A 84 -8.52 0.12 11.98
CA ARG A 84 -9.31 -0.78 12.84
C ARG A 84 -8.47 -1.57 13.84
N GLN A 85 -7.14 -1.59 13.69
CA GLN A 85 -6.22 -2.18 14.66
C GLN A 85 -6.04 -1.29 15.91
N GLY A 86 -6.62 -0.09 15.94
CA GLY A 86 -6.60 0.80 17.10
C GLY A 86 -5.32 1.61 17.28
N VAL A 87 -4.48 1.68 16.23
CA VAL A 87 -3.27 2.51 16.21
C VAL A 87 -3.56 3.79 15.44
N GLU A 88 -3.30 4.94 16.05
CA GLU A 88 -3.35 6.23 15.38
C GLU A 88 -1.99 6.57 14.77
N PRO A 89 -1.95 7.10 13.53
CA PRO A 89 -0.71 7.54 12.94
C PRO A 89 -0.33 8.94 13.44
N ASP A 90 0.95 9.15 13.73
CA ASP A 90 1.50 10.47 14.06
C ASP A 90 1.70 11.33 12.80
N LEU A 91 1.95 10.67 11.65
CA LEU A 91 2.18 11.34 10.38
C LEU A 91 1.67 10.49 9.22
N ILE A 92 1.06 11.13 8.22
CA ILE A 92 0.64 10.50 6.97
C ILE A 92 1.39 11.16 5.82
N ILE A 93 2.10 10.35 5.02
CA ILE A 93 2.84 10.74 3.84
C ILE A 93 2.20 10.04 2.64
N ARG A 94 1.86 10.79 1.59
CA ARG A 94 1.36 10.22 0.34
C ARG A 94 2.27 10.58 -0.82
N ARG A 95 2.62 9.61 -1.66
CA ARG A 95 3.46 9.84 -2.85
C ARG A 95 2.99 11.01 -3.70
N ARG A 96 1.67 11.13 -3.90
CA ARG A 96 1.02 12.15 -4.74
C ARG A 96 1.12 13.58 -4.19
N ASP A 97 1.42 13.74 -2.91
CA ASP A 97 1.49 15.05 -2.26
C ASP A 97 2.87 15.71 -2.47
N TYR A 98 3.75 15.08 -3.26
CA TYR A 98 5.10 15.53 -3.58
C TYR A 98 5.33 15.53 -5.09
N GLU A 99 6.15 16.48 -5.57
CA GLU A 99 6.45 16.62 -7.00
C GLU A 99 7.37 15.51 -7.51
N ASP A 100 8.32 15.06 -6.69
CA ASP A 100 9.32 14.06 -7.07
C ASP A 100 9.70 13.14 -5.89
N PHE A 101 10.50 12.10 -6.17
CA PHE A 101 10.96 11.14 -5.14
C PHE A 101 11.95 11.77 -4.15
N SER A 102 12.77 12.72 -4.57
CA SER A 102 13.82 13.31 -3.75
C SER A 102 13.25 14.08 -2.54
N GLN A 103 12.08 14.71 -2.70
CA GLN A 103 11.39 15.39 -1.60
C GLN A 103 10.88 14.40 -0.52
N ILE A 104 10.37 13.25 -0.96
CA ILE A 104 9.94 12.17 -0.06
C ILE A 104 11.15 11.56 0.65
N ALA A 105 12.18 11.22 -0.12
CA ALA A 105 13.45 10.75 0.40
C ALA A 105 14.02 11.69 1.48
N SER A 106 14.03 13.00 1.22
CA SER A 106 14.46 14.02 2.19
C SER A 106 13.62 14.01 3.47
N THR A 107 12.30 13.83 3.34
CA THR A 107 11.40 13.69 4.50
C THR A 107 11.78 12.48 5.35
N PHE A 108 11.98 11.31 4.73
CA PHE A 108 12.35 10.11 5.48
C PHE A 108 13.77 10.15 6.06
N VAL A 109 14.71 10.86 5.42
CA VAL A 109 16.05 11.12 5.99
C VAL A 109 15.97 11.97 7.26
N LYS A 110 15.02 12.90 7.34
CA LYS A 110 14.78 13.66 8.58
C LYS A 110 14.16 12.77 9.65
N LEU A 111 13.17 11.96 9.29
CA LEU A 111 12.49 11.04 10.21
C LEU A 111 13.43 9.97 10.75
N SER A 112 14.41 9.52 9.99
CA SER A 112 15.36 8.50 10.43
C SER A 112 16.27 8.93 11.59
N THR A 113 16.29 10.21 11.94
CA THR A 113 16.92 10.66 13.21
C THR A 113 16.24 10.08 14.45
N LEU A 114 15.04 9.51 14.29
CA LEU A 114 14.25 8.82 15.31
C LEU A 114 14.36 7.28 15.20
N GLU A 115 15.48 6.75 14.69
CA GLU A 115 15.65 5.34 14.31
C GLU A 115 15.13 4.30 15.32
N GLU A 116 15.28 4.56 16.62
CA GLU A 116 14.87 3.64 17.69
C GLU A 116 13.36 3.65 17.98
N THR A 117 12.65 4.70 17.57
CA THR A 117 11.22 4.89 17.83
C THR A 117 10.37 5.03 16.57
N LEU A 118 10.99 5.06 15.39
CA LEU A 118 10.29 5.22 14.13
C LEU A 118 9.70 3.90 13.62
N LYS A 119 8.39 3.89 13.38
CA LYS A 119 7.66 2.82 12.71
C LYS A 119 7.02 3.36 11.44
N ILE A 120 7.43 2.89 10.28
CA ILE A 120 6.86 3.24 8.97
C ILE A 120 5.96 2.10 8.51
N VAL A 121 4.66 2.36 8.36
CA VAL A 121 3.71 1.40 7.81
C VAL A 121 3.38 1.79 6.38
N THR A 122 3.66 0.92 5.43
CA THR A 122 3.37 1.16 4.01
C THR A 122 1.95 0.71 3.67
N ILE A 123 1.23 1.54 2.92
CA ILE A 123 -0.12 1.28 2.43
C ILE A 123 -0.10 1.18 0.91
N GLY A 124 -0.42 0.00 0.41
CA GLY A 124 -0.77 -0.24 -0.98
C GLY A 124 -0.65 -1.70 -1.35
N PRO A 125 -1.11 -2.06 -2.55
CA PRO A 125 -0.46 -3.12 -3.31
C PRO A 125 0.74 -2.48 -4.02
N GLY A 126 1.88 -2.38 -3.36
CA GLY A 126 3.06 -1.69 -3.91
C GLY A 126 4.31 -1.86 -3.06
N PHE A 127 5.43 -2.21 -3.69
CA PHE A 127 6.76 -1.95 -3.14
C PHE A 127 7.26 -0.67 -3.81
N ASP A 128 7.48 0.39 -3.02
CA ASP A 128 8.08 1.62 -3.52
C ASP A 128 9.61 1.54 -3.41
N GLU A 129 10.33 2.31 -4.22
CA GLU A 129 11.80 2.47 -4.18
C GLU A 129 12.29 3.02 -2.83
N LEU A 130 11.37 3.47 -1.97
CA LEU A 130 11.66 3.94 -0.63
C LEU A 130 12.40 2.91 0.22
N GLU A 131 11.99 1.63 0.23
CA GLU A 131 12.67 0.64 1.08
C GLU A 131 14.14 0.45 0.69
N PRO A 132 14.49 0.15 -0.58
CA PRO A 132 15.87 0.09 -1.03
C PRO A 132 16.63 1.40 -0.76
N PHE A 133 15.99 2.55 -1.01
CA PHE A 133 16.58 3.86 -0.78
C PHE A 133 16.97 4.06 0.69
N LEU A 134 16.05 3.79 1.63
CA LEU A 134 16.30 3.99 3.05
C LEU A 134 17.37 3.03 3.56
N ARG A 135 17.35 1.76 3.15
CA ARG A 135 18.42 0.79 3.51
C ARG A 135 19.80 1.27 3.06
N LEU A 136 19.92 1.76 1.82
CA LEU A 136 21.21 2.21 1.28
C LEU A 136 21.70 3.53 1.91
N LYS A 137 20.80 4.50 2.10
CA LYS A 137 21.17 5.84 2.54
C LYS A 137 21.35 5.97 4.04
N LEU A 138 20.58 5.22 4.82
CA LEU A 138 20.48 5.45 6.26
C LEU A 138 21.23 4.42 7.09
N LYS A 139 21.71 3.32 6.49
CA LYS A 139 22.41 2.23 7.20
C LYS A 139 21.68 1.82 8.49
N LEU A 140 20.35 1.82 8.44
CA LEU A 140 19.51 1.55 9.61
C LEU A 140 19.88 0.18 10.19
N LYS A 141 20.13 0.15 11.49
CA LYS A 141 20.30 -1.07 12.28
C LYS A 141 18.95 -1.73 12.53
N SER A 142 17.86 -0.95 12.59
CA SER A 142 16.48 -1.41 12.69
C SER A 142 15.83 -1.58 11.30
N SER A 143 14.76 -2.38 11.23
CA SER A 143 13.89 -2.48 10.04
C SER A 143 12.59 -1.73 10.31
N PRO A 144 12.55 -0.40 10.13
CA PRO A 144 11.37 0.39 10.51
C PRO A 144 10.24 0.28 9.50
N LEU A 145 10.42 -0.39 8.35
CA LEU A 145 9.40 -0.52 7.32
C LEU A 145 8.57 -1.79 7.53
N PHE A 146 7.26 -1.59 7.52
CA PHE A 146 6.26 -2.62 7.74
C PHE A 146 5.17 -2.51 6.68
N ASP A 147 5.09 -3.52 5.81
CA ASP A 147 3.95 -3.65 4.90
C ASP A 147 2.67 -3.97 5.67
N MET A 148 1.64 -3.14 5.52
CA MET A 148 0.37 -3.32 6.22
C MET A 148 -0.22 -4.72 5.99
N ILE A 149 -0.17 -5.23 4.76
CA ILE A 149 -0.76 -6.54 4.43
C ILE A 149 -0.02 -7.65 5.19
N SER A 150 1.31 -7.60 5.21
CA SER A 150 2.16 -8.55 5.93
C SER A 150 1.99 -8.48 7.45
N GLN A 151 1.66 -7.30 7.99
CA GLN A 151 1.46 -7.11 9.43
C GLN A 151 0.06 -7.50 9.92
N ASP A 152 -0.92 -7.59 9.02
CA ASP A 152 -2.28 -7.97 9.42
C ASP A 152 -2.36 -9.49 9.64
N PRO A 153 -2.63 -9.97 10.86
CA PRO A 153 -2.66 -11.40 11.17
C PRO A 153 -3.75 -12.15 10.39
N ASN A 154 -4.78 -11.47 9.90
CA ASN A 154 -5.84 -12.08 9.10
C ASN A 154 -5.51 -12.11 7.60
N LEU A 155 -4.38 -11.52 7.18
CA LEU A 155 -3.93 -11.47 5.79
C LEU A 155 -2.62 -12.25 5.56
N GLY A 156 -2.18 -13.09 6.51
CA GLY A 156 -0.98 -13.92 6.36
C GLY A 156 -1.00 -14.88 5.16
N TRP A 157 -2.16 -15.08 4.53
CA TRP A 157 -2.33 -15.83 3.29
C TRP A 157 -1.98 -15.02 2.02
N PHE A 158 -2.02 -13.69 2.07
CA PHE A 158 -2.04 -12.82 0.88
C PHE A 158 -0.83 -13.02 -0.02
N TRP A 159 0.38 -12.85 0.50
CA TRP A 159 1.59 -12.93 -0.32
C TRP A 159 1.90 -14.35 -0.78
N ASN A 160 1.45 -15.36 -0.04
CA ASN A 160 1.55 -16.76 -0.47
C ASN A 160 0.60 -17.06 -1.63
N ASP A 161 -0.61 -16.51 -1.59
CA ASP A 161 -1.60 -16.61 -2.67
C ASP A 161 -1.08 -15.96 -3.96
N VAL A 162 -0.55 -14.74 -3.87
CA VAL A 162 0.07 -14.03 -5.00
C VAL A 162 1.21 -14.85 -5.61
N LYS A 163 2.14 -15.36 -4.79
CA LYS A 163 3.25 -16.20 -5.25
C LYS A 163 2.78 -17.48 -5.94
N SER A 164 1.77 -18.14 -5.38
CA SER A 164 1.22 -19.38 -5.95
C SER A 164 0.56 -19.11 -7.31
N GLY A 165 -0.14 -17.97 -7.44
CA GLY A 165 -0.71 -17.53 -8.71
C GLY A 165 0.35 -17.34 -9.80
N LEU A 166 1.46 -16.67 -9.48
CA LEU A 166 2.57 -16.45 -10.42
C LEU A 166 3.21 -17.77 -10.90
N GLN A 167 3.39 -18.74 -9.99
CA GLN A 167 4.01 -20.04 -10.31
C GLN A 167 3.14 -20.91 -11.23
N LEU A 168 1.81 -20.78 -11.16
CA LEU A 168 0.89 -21.53 -12.04
C LEU A 168 0.89 -21.02 -13.49
N HIS A 169 1.43 -19.83 -13.74
CA HIS A 169 1.48 -19.20 -15.05
C HIS A 169 2.91 -19.01 -15.58
N SER A 170 3.92 -19.56 -14.88
CA SER A 170 5.31 -19.64 -15.33
C SER A 170 5.56 -20.97 -16.05
#